data_AF-A0A0U5H235-F1
#
_entry.id   AF-A0A0U5H235-F1
#
_cell.length_a   1.000
_cell.length_b   1.000
_cell.length_c   1.000
_cell.angle_alpha   90.00
_cell.angle_beta   90.00
_cell.angle_gamma   90.00
#
_symmetry.space_group_name_H-M   'P 1'
#
loop_
_entity.id
_entity.type
_entity.pdbx_description
1 polymer ?
#
loop_
_entity_poly.entity_id
_entity_poly.type
_entity_poly.pdbx_seq_one_letter_code
_entity_poly.pdbx_strand_id
1 'polypeptide(L)'
;MTAAETLSAVAFAGYGIVVVAGLAFTYYAVQNYAFDRLEGYDDFWGYLTYLGLAFAAFGALGLVLTVRNASVVRAFADVSLLVAIAFLTFALREVYFNSALAPSPDERAVSLDRVRRLEFGFVAVIAAEWLVVMLIDQPAVAAGVKAVGAVGFAAYGVAFSERLETLAHGTVLDTLRRHLLLVLVCATGVALADALALVAPAAVADGVFYVFLVLLGGLLVPPTVRLQQSVAGLT
;
A
#
# COMPACT_ATOMS: atom_id res chain seq x y z
N MET A 1 -15.82 -25.55 15.64
CA MET A 1 -15.13 -24.27 15.51
C MET A 1 -15.75 -23.26 16.44
N THR A 2 -14.94 -22.63 17.30
CA THR A 2 -15.31 -21.44 18.07
C THR A 2 -15.24 -20.19 17.18
N ALA A 3 -15.82 -19.07 17.62
CA ALA A 3 -15.71 -17.81 16.89
C ALA A 3 -14.24 -17.36 16.69
N ALA A 4 -13.39 -17.56 17.70
CA ALA A 4 -11.96 -17.22 17.62
C ALA A 4 -11.19 -18.08 16.60
N GLU A 5 -11.50 -19.37 16.48
CA GLU A 5 -10.93 -20.25 15.46
C GLU A 5 -11.33 -19.80 14.04
N THR A 6 -12.59 -19.40 13.85
CA THR A 6 -13.07 -18.85 12.57
C THR A 6 -12.34 -17.56 12.20
N LEU A 7 -12.20 -16.62 13.13
CA LEU A 7 -11.51 -15.35 12.89
C LEU A 7 -10.01 -15.56 12.60
N SER A 8 -9.35 -16.48 13.31
CA SER A 8 -7.96 -16.87 13.02
C SER A 8 -7.80 -17.48 11.61
N ALA A 9 -8.73 -18.35 11.21
CA ALA A 9 -8.74 -18.92 9.85
C ALA A 9 -8.97 -17.85 8.76
N VAL A 10 -9.83 -16.85 9.02
CA VAL A 10 -10.03 -15.69 8.12
C VAL A 10 -8.77 -14.83 8.04
N ALA A 11 -8.09 -14.58 9.17
CA ALA A 11 -6.81 -13.88 9.21
C ALA A 11 -5.75 -14.61 8.37
N PHE A 12 -5.60 -15.92 8.59
CA PHE A 12 -4.65 -16.78 7.89
C PHE A 12 -4.92 -16.79 6.38
N ALA A 13 -6.18 -16.94 5.96
CA ALA A 13 -6.56 -16.89 4.56
C ALA A 13 -6.32 -15.51 3.93
N GLY A 14 -6.72 -14.43 4.62
CA GLY A 14 -6.53 -13.06 4.15
C GLY A 14 -5.06 -12.70 3.96
N TYR A 15 -4.23 -12.95 4.98
CA TYR A 15 -2.78 -12.78 4.87
C TYR A 15 -2.16 -13.66 3.79
N GLY A 16 -2.58 -14.92 3.67
CA GLY A 16 -2.10 -15.84 2.62
C GLY A 16 -2.40 -15.33 1.20
N ILE A 17 -3.60 -14.79 0.96
CA ILE A 17 -3.95 -14.15 -0.31
C ILE A 17 -3.07 -12.92 -0.55
N VAL A 18 -2.86 -12.07 0.46
CA VAL A 18 -1.98 -10.89 0.35
C VAL A 18 -0.53 -11.27 0.02
N VAL A 19 0.01 -12.36 0.59
CA VAL A 19 1.33 -12.89 0.21
C VAL A 19 1.37 -13.27 -1.27
N VAL A 20 0.46 -14.14 -1.71
CA VAL A 20 0.46 -14.66 -3.08
C VAL A 20 0.22 -13.55 -4.09
N ALA A 21 -0.74 -12.66 -3.83
CA ALA A 21 -1.02 -11.52 -4.68
C ALA A 21 0.14 -10.51 -4.71
N GLY A 22 0.75 -10.19 -3.55
CA GLY A 22 1.91 -9.31 -3.47
C GLY A 22 3.14 -9.83 -4.23
N LEU A 23 3.44 -11.13 -4.11
CA LEU A 23 4.52 -11.78 -4.88
C LEU A 23 4.23 -11.80 -6.39
N ALA A 24 3.00 -12.13 -6.80
CA ALA A 24 2.61 -12.12 -8.21
C ALA A 24 2.65 -10.70 -8.80
N PHE A 25 2.16 -9.69 -8.05
CA PHE A 25 2.24 -8.28 -8.40
C PHE A 25 3.69 -7.83 -8.59
N THR A 26 4.57 -8.16 -7.62
CA THR A 26 6.01 -7.89 -7.69
C THR A 26 6.63 -8.48 -8.95
N TYR A 27 6.37 -9.77 -9.21
CA TYR A 27 6.92 -10.46 -10.36
C TYR A 27 6.58 -9.74 -11.68
N TYR A 28 5.30 -9.42 -11.90
CA TYR A 28 4.92 -8.71 -13.13
C TYR A 28 5.37 -7.25 -13.14
N ALA A 29 5.49 -6.56 -11.99
CA ALA A 29 6.07 -5.21 -11.93
C ALA A 29 7.55 -5.21 -12.35
N VAL A 30 8.35 -6.15 -11.85
CA VAL A 30 9.76 -6.35 -12.25
C VAL A 30 9.89 -6.67 -13.73
N GLN A 31 9.00 -7.49 -14.29
CA GLN A 31 9.02 -7.77 -15.73
C GLN A 31 8.66 -6.52 -16.56
N ASN A 32 7.67 -5.72 -16.15
CA ASN A 32 7.35 -4.46 -16.85
C ASN A 32 8.49 -3.44 -16.79
N TYR A 33 9.24 -3.40 -15.68
CA TYR A 33 10.47 -2.61 -15.55
C TYR A 33 11.55 -3.10 -16.52
N ALA A 34 11.84 -4.40 -16.53
CA ALA A 34 12.89 -4.99 -17.38
C ALA A 34 12.61 -4.90 -18.89
N PHE A 35 11.34 -4.77 -19.29
CA PHE A 35 10.92 -4.62 -20.69
C PHE A 35 10.60 -3.16 -21.08
N ASP A 36 10.93 -2.18 -20.25
CA ASP A 36 10.69 -0.73 -20.45
C ASP A 36 9.32 -0.42 -21.09
N ARG A 37 8.25 -0.90 -20.44
CA ARG A 37 6.89 -0.83 -21.01
C ARG A 37 6.31 0.59 -21.11
N LEU A 38 7.02 1.58 -20.58
CA LEU A 38 6.71 3.01 -20.61
C LEU A 38 8.04 3.78 -20.51
N GLU A 39 8.65 4.11 -21.65
CA GLU A 39 9.92 4.85 -21.71
C GLU A 39 9.89 6.08 -20.78
N GLY A 40 10.83 6.13 -19.83
CA GLY A 40 10.94 7.22 -18.84
C GLY A 40 10.07 7.09 -17.58
N TYR A 41 9.43 5.94 -17.34
CA TYR A 41 8.64 5.67 -16.11
C TYR A 41 9.37 4.74 -15.11
N ASP A 42 10.70 4.75 -15.08
CA ASP A 42 11.53 3.90 -14.21
C ASP A 42 11.11 3.96 -12.73
N ASP A 43 10.97 5.17 -12.19
CA ASP A 43 10.58 5.40 -10.79
C ASP A 43 9.19 4.81 -10.48
N PHE A 44 8.24 4.88 -11.43
CA PHE A 44 6.90 4.31 -11.27
C PHE A 44 6.93 2.79 -11.17
N TRP A 45 7.65 2.12 -12.07
CA TRP A 45 7.82 0.67 -12.05
C TRP A 45 8.60 0.19 -10.82
N GLY A 46 9.61 0.96 -10.39
CA GLY A 46 10.32 0.74 -9.14
C GLY A 46 9.39 0.79 -7.93
N TYR A 47 8.56 1.83 -7.80
CA TYR A 47 7.57 1.93 -6.74
C TYR A 47 6.55 0.78 -6.76
N LEU A 48 6.08 0.34 -7.93
CA LEU A 48 5.21 -0.85 -8.03
C LEU A 48 5.90 -2.15 -7.60
N THR A 49 7.20 -2.30 -7.89
CA THR A 49 7.99 -3.45 -7.41
C THR A 49 8.11 -3.44 -5.88
N TYR A 50 8.48 -2.31 -5.28
CA TYR A 50 8.59 -2.20 -3.83
C TYR A 50 7.23 -2.30 -3.11
N LEU A 51 6.15 -1.82 -3.72
CA LEU A 51 4.78 -1.99 -3.26
C LEU A 51 4.41 -3.47 -3.10
N GLY A 52 4.63 -4.27 -4.15
CA GLY A 52 4.34 -5.71 -4.13
C GLY A 52 5.15 -6.45 -3.06
N LEU A 53 6.44 -6.13 -2.92
CA LEU A 53 7.32 -6.67 -1.89
C LEU A 53 6.84 -6.31 -0.48
N ALA A 54 6.43 -5.06 -0.26
CA ALA A 54 5.94 -4.58 1.03
C ALA A 54 4.62 -5.27 1.43
N PHE A 55 3.69 -5.47 0.49
CA PHE A 55 2.49 -6.28 0.77
C PHE A 55 2.83 -7.77 1.01
N ALA A 56 3.75 -8.35 0.25
CA ALA A 56 4.18 -9.73 0.47
C ALA A 56 4.83 -9.90 1.87
N ALA A 57 5.66 -8.95 2.30
CA ALA A 57 6.24 -8.92 3.64
C ALA A 57 5.17 -8.75 4.73
N PHE A 58 4.24 -7.80 4.58
CA PHE A 58 3.11 -7.61 5.49
C PHE A 58 2.28 -8.89 5.64
N GLY A 59 1.92 -9.54 4.53
CA GLY A 59 1.20 -10.81 4.54
C GLY A 59 1.99 -11.93 5.23
N ALA A 60 3.28 -12.07 4.95
CA ALA A 60 4.10 -13.15 5.50
C ALA A 60 4.31 -12.99 7.01
N LEU A 61 4.54 -11.76 7.48
CA LEU A 61 4.63 -11.43 8.91
C LEU A 61 3.26 -11.62 9.59
N GLY A 62 2.17 -11.29 8.90
CA GLY A 62 0.80 -11.58 9.32
C GLY A 62 0.53 -13.06 9.53
N LEU A 63 0.96 -13.94 8.62
CA LEU A 63 0.89 -15.39 8.78
C LEU A 63 1.70 -15.89 9.99
N VAL A 64 2.83 -15.26 10.32
CA VAL A 64 3.57 -15.57 11.55
C VAL A 64 2.75 -15.15 12.77
N LEU A 65 2.07 -14.01 12.74
CA LEU A 65 1.24 -13.51 13.84
C LEU A 65 -0.01 -14.35 14.13
N THR A 66 -0.59 -15.04 13.15
CA THR A 66 -1.72 -15.96 13.40
C THR A 66 -1.31 -17.23 14.16
N VAL A 67 -0.03 -17.59 14.11
CA VAL A 67 0.54 -18.76 14.82
C VAL A 67 1.25 -18.34 16.11
N ARG A 68 1.93 -17.18 16.12
CA ARG A 68 2.74 -16.69 17.24
C ARG A 68 2.55 -15.20 17.44
N ASN A 69 1.97 -14.82 18.58
CA ASN A 69 1.97 -13.42 19.00
C ASN A 69 3.39 -12.98 19.39
N ALA A 70 3.95 -11.99 18.69
CA ALA A 70 5.28 -11.45 18.95
C ALA A 70 5.32 -9.96 18.55
N SER A 71 5.64 -9.07 19.50
CA SER A 71 5.65 -7.61 19.32
C SER A 71 6.57 -7.17 18.16
N VAL A 72 7.78 -7.71 18.10
CA VAL A 72 8.75 -7.46 17.02
C VAL A 72 8.16 -7.78 15.64
N VAL A 73 7.49 -8.93 15.49
CA VAL A 73 6.88 -9.34 14.22
C VAL A 73 5.73 -8.40 13.83
N ARG A 74 4.94 -7.95 14.80
CA ARG A 74 3.86 -6.97 14.59
C ARG A 74 4.41 -5.61 14.13
N ALA A 75 5.43 -5.09 14.80
CA ALA A 75 6.05 -3.83 14.40
C ALA A 75 6.66 -3.88 12.99
N PHE A 76 7.25 -5.02 12.57
CA PHE A 76 7.67 -5.20 11.17
C PHE A 76 6.49 -5.32 10.19
N ALA A 77 5.39 -5.98 10.57
CA ALA A 77 4.19 -6.08 9.73
C ALA A 77 3.58 -4.68 9.50
N ASP A 78 3.45 -3.90 10.56
CA ASP A 78 2.90 -2.55 10.54
C ASP A 78 3.70 -1.59 9.66
N VAL A 79 5.03 -1.60 9.78
CA VAL A 79 5.88 -0.84 8.85
C VAL A 79 5.80 -1.37 7.43
N SER A 80 5.72 -2.69 7.20
CA SER A 80 5.54 -3.24 5.85
C SER A 80 4.25 -2.74 5.21
N LEU A 81 3.16 -2.62 5.98
CA LEU A 81 1.90 -2.04 5.50
C LEU A 81 2.02 -0.53 5.22
N LEU A 82 2.66 0.25 6.09
CA LEU A 82 2.88 1.68 5.88
C LEU A 82 3.79 1.95 4.66
N VAL A 83 4.82 1.13 4.46
CA VAL A 83 5.73 1.19 3.30
C VAL A 83 4.98 0.83 2.02
N ALA A 84 4.07 -0.15 2.05
CA ALA A 84 3.20 -0.45 0.91
C ALA A 84 2.29 0.75 0.58
N ILE A 85 1.63 1.34 1.59
CA ILE A 85 0.79 2.55 1.41
C ILE A 85 1.61 3.71 0.83
N ALA A 86 2.84 3.93 1.32
CA ALA A 86 3.75 4.96 0.83
C ALA A 86 4.11 4.76 -0.64
N PHE A 87 4.60 3.57 -1.02
CA PHE A 87 4.99 3.27 -2.41
C PHE A 87 3.81 3.28 -3.38
N LEU A 88 2.62 2.84 -2.93
CA LEU A 88 1.39 2.95 -3.71
C LEU A 88 1.07 4.41 -4.06
N THR A 89 1.18 5.29 -3.06
CA THR A 89 0.96 6.71 -3.25
C THR A 89 2.08 7.37 -4.09
N PHE A 90 3.34 6.97 -3.93
CA PHE A 90 4.44 7.48 -4.77
C PHE A 90 4.30 7.03 -6.22
N ALA A 91 3.82 5.80 -6.47
CA ALA A 91 3.47 5.35 -7.82
C ALA A 91 2.36 6.22 -8.43
N LEU A 92 1.25 6.46 -7.70
CA LEU A 92 0.18 7.35 -8.16
C LEU A 92 0.68 8.79 -8.43
N ARG A 93 1.59 9.32 -7.59
CA ARG A 93 2.25 10.61 -7.82
C ARG A 93 3.08 10.59 -9.11
N GLU A 94 3.92 9.59 -9.30
CA GLU A 94 4.85 9.51 -10.44
C GLU A 94 4.09 9.49 -11.77
N VAL A 95 2.98 8.75 -11.82
CA VAL A 95 2.05 8.74 -12.97
C VAL A 95 1.50 10.15 -13.27
N TYR A 96 1.18 10.96 -12.26
CA TYR A 96 0.69 12.33 -12.48
C TYR A 96 1.77 13.21 -13.11
N PHE A 97 2.99 13.21 -12.55
CA PHE A 97 4.07 14.11 -12.99
C PHE A 97 4.67 13.76 -14.37
N ASN A 98 4.64 12.48 -14.75
CA ASN A 98 5.16 12.00 -16.04
C ASN A 98 4.08 11.88 -17.13
N SER A 99 2.81 12.10 -16.79
CA SER A 99 1.74 12.16 -17.79
C SER A 99 2.03 13.25 -18.83
N ALA A 100 1.84 12.95 -20.12
CA ALA A 100 2.13 13.90 -21.21
C ALA A 100 1.23 15.16 -21.21
N LEU A 101 0.22 15.18 -20.33
CA LEU A 101 -0.72 16.29 -20.12
C LEU A 101 -0.51 16.96 -18.75
N ALA A 102 0.54 16.59 -18.01
CA ALA A 102 0.96 17.29 -16.81
C ALA A 102 1.34 18.75 -17.15
N PRO A 103 1.03 19.74 -16.31
CA PRO A 103 1.49 21.11 -16.49
C PRO A 103 3.01 21.17 -16.68
N SER A 104 3.52 22.13 -17.44
CA SER A 104 4.97 22.31 -17.62
C SER A 104 5.65 22.58 -16.28
N PRO A 105 6.96 22.28 -16.10
CA PRO A 105 7.65 22.46 -14.82
C PRO A 105 7.47 23.85 -14.19
N ASP A 106 7.38 24.89 -15.02
CA ASP A 106 7.25 26.30 -14.60
C ASP A 106 5.82 26.69 -14.20
N GLU A 107 4.80 25.94 -14.64
CA GLU A 107 3.38 26.13 -14.27
C GLU A 107 2.98 25.35 -13.00
N ARG A 108 3.88 24.50 -12.47
CA ARG A 108 3.61 23.66 -11.29
C ARG A 108 3.73 24.49 -10.00
N ALA A 109 2.63 24.57 -9.24
CA ALA A 109 2.61 25.22 -7.92
C ALA A 109 3.60 24.61 -6.89
N VAL A 110 4.06 23.37 -7.10
CA VAL A 110 5.09 22.71 -6.29
C VAL A 110 5.99 21.86 -7.19
N SER A 111 7.32 22.00 -7.05
CA SER A 111 8.29 21.20 -7.80
C SER A 111 8.43 19.76 -7.27
N LEU A 112 8.72 18.83 -8.18
CA LEU A 112 8.92 17.40 -7.89
C LEU A 112 9.95 17.19 -6.77
N ASP A 113 11.09 17.90 -6.80
CA ASP A 113 12.15 17.77 -5.79
C ASP A 113 11.77 18.26 -4.40
N ARG A 114 10.82 19.21 -4.31
CA ARG A 114 10.27 19.66 -3.02
C ARG A 114 9.30 18.61 -2.49
N VAL A 115 8.51 18.01 -3.38
CA VAL A 115 7.59 16.91 -3.06
C VAL A 115 8.37 15.67 -2.59
N ARG A 116 9.33 15.15 -3.37
CA ARG A 116 10.17 13.98 -3.02
C ARG A 116 10.91 14.17 -1.70
N ARG A 117 11.34 15.40 -1.35
CA ARG A 117 11.93 15.70 -0.03
C ARG A 117 10.94 15.66 1.13
N LEU A 118 9.70 16.11 0.91
CA LEU A 118 8.63 16.01 1.92
C LEU A 118 8.22 14.54 2.14
N GLU A 119 8.12 13.78 1.06
CA GLU A 119 7.87 12.33 1.08
C GLU A 119 8.96 11.59 1.87
N PHE A 120 10.23 11.85 1.59
CA PHE A 120 11.36 11.29 2.35
C PHE A 120 11.30 11.69 3.83
N GLY A 121 10.95 12.94 4.14
CA GLY A 121 10.74 13.40 5.51
C GLY A 121 9.65 12.61 6.25
N PHE A 122 8.52 12.33 5.60
CA PHE A 122 7.42 11.56 6.19
C PHE A 122 7.80 10.08 6.40
N VAL A 123 8.51 9.47 5.44
CA VAL A 123 9.06 8.11 5.58
C VAL A 123 10.08 8.06 6.73
N ALA A 124 10.95 9.07 6.86
CA ALA A 124 11.91 9.16 7.95
C ALA A 124 11.24 9.32 9.32
N VAL A 125 10.14 10.06 9.42
CA VAL A 125 9.33 10.16 10.65
C VAL A 125 8.73 8.81 11.03
N ILE A 126 8.15 8.06 10.08
CA ILE A 126 7.63 6.71 10.33
C ILE A 126 8.76 5.74 10.75
N ALA A 127 9.92 5.80 10.09
CA ALA A 127 11.06 4.95 10.45
C ALA A 127 11.61 5.26 11.85
N ALA A 128 11.66 6.54 12.22
CA ALA A 128 12.08 6.97 13.57
C ALA A 128 11.04 6.59 14.64
N GLU A 129 9.75 6.73 14.34
CA GLU A 129 8.67 6.35 15.26
C GLU A 129 8.60 4.83 15.45
N TRP A 130 8.76 4.04 14.39
CA TRP A 130 8.90 2.59 14.49
C TRP A 130 10.07 2.16 15.38
N LEU A 131 11.24 2.82 15.27
CA LEU A 131 12.37 2.59 16.17
C LEU A 131 12.00 2.90 17.64
N VAL A 132 11.26 3.98 17.89
CA VAL A 132 10.77 4.33 19.24
C VAL A 132 9.78 3.30 19.76
N VAL A 133 8.83 2.83 18.94
CA VAL A 133 7.86 1.79 19.31
C VAL A 133 8.56 0.47 19.65
N MET A 134 9.52 0.05 18.82
CA MET A 134 10.36 -1.15 19.07
C MET A 134 11.15 -1.08 20.38
N LEU A 135 11.45 0.13 20.89
CA LEU A 135 12.25 0.33 22.10
C LEU A 135 11.42 0.61 23.37
N ILE A 136 10.18 1.09 23.26
CA ILE A 136 9.40 1.60 24.41
C ILE A 136 8.05 0.85 24.61
N ASP A 137 7.69 -0.08 23.73
CA ASP A 137 6.51 -0.98 23.85
C ASP A 137 5.19 -0.25 24.21
N GLN A 138 4.90 0.83 23.48
CA GLN A 138 3.65 1.60 23.63
C GLN A 138 2.68 1.33 22.47
N PRO A 139 1.88 0.24 22.51
CA PRO A 139 1.04 -0.17 21.40
C PRO A 139 -0.04 0.85 21.02
N ALA A 140 -0.56 1.62 21.98
CA ALA A 140 -1.55 2.66 21.70
C ALA A 140 -0.96 3.85 20.91
N VAL A 141 0.29 4.24 21.19
CA VAL A 141 1.00 5.28 20.44
C VAL A 141 1.29 4.78 19.02
N ALA A 142 1.82 3.56 18.90
CA ALA A 142 2.08 2.90 17.61
C ALA A 142 0.83 2.83 16.72
N ALA A 143 -0.31 2.39 17.29
CA ALA A 143 -1.58 2.35 16.59
C ALA A 143 -2.02 3.75 16.10
N GLY A 144 -1.88 4.77 16.96
CA GLY A 144 -2.21 6.15 16.63
C GLY A 144 -1.35 6.72 15.50
N VAL A 145 -0.03 6.55 15.54
CA VAL A 145 0.85 7.07 14.50
C VAL A 145 0.74 6.26 13.21
N LYS A 146 0.57 4.94 13.28
CA LYS A 146 0.23 4.11 12.10
C LYS A 146 -1.04 4.61 11.41
N ALA A 147 -2.09 4.91 12.17
CA ALA A 147 -3.32 5.46 11.62
C ALA A 147 -3.12 6.85 10.98
N VAL A 148 -2.42 7.77 11.65
CA VAL A 148 -2.10 9.11 11.10
C VAL A 148 -1.22 9.01 9.85
N GLY A 149 -0.22 8.14 9.85
CA GLY A 149 0.67 7.87 8.72
C GLY A 149 -0.08 7.32 7.51
N ALA A 150 -0.91 6.30 7.73
CA ALA A 150 -1.76 5.71 6.70
C ALA A 150 -2.75 6.73 6.11
N VAL A 151 -3.46 7.49 6.95
CA VAL A 151 -4.42 8.53 6.49
C VAL A 151 -3.70 9.64 5.75
N GLY A 152 -2.53 10.09 6.24
CA GLY A 152 -1.73 11.12 5.58
C GLY A 152 -1.31 10.72 4.17
N PHE A 153 -0.72 9.53 4.01
CA PHE A 153 -0.36 9.00 2.69
C PHE A 153 -1.57 8.67 1.82
N ALA A 154 -2.69 8.22 2.39
CA ALA A 154 -3.90 7.91 1.63
C ALA A 154 -4.54 9.18 1.05
N ALA A 155 -4.74 10.22 1.88
CA ALA A 155 -5.26 11.50 1.42
C ALA A 155 -4.36 12.14 0.35
N TYR A 156 -3.04 12.02 0.54
CA TYR A 156 -2.03 12.48 -0.41
C TYR A 156 -2.11 11.70 -1.75
N GLY A 157 -2.26 10.38 -1.73
CA GLY A 157 -2.42 9.55 -2.94
C GLY A 157 -3.76 9.76 -3.67
N VAL A 158 -4.85 9.95 -2.93
CA VAL A 158 -6.16 10.32 -3.48
C VAL A 158 -6.07 11.66 -4.21
N ALA A 159 -5.46 12.68 -3.59
CA ALA A 159 -5.32 14.01 -4.19
C ALA A 159 -4.52 14.01 -5.51
N PHE A 160 -3.52 13.15 -5.65
CA PHE A 160 -2.82 12.96 -6.94
C PHE A 160 -3.66 12.15 -7.95
N SER A 161 -4.41 11.16 -7.48
CA SER A 161 -5.27 10.34 -8.33
C SER A 161 -6.47 11.11 -8.92
N GLU A 162 -7.07 12.04 -8.17
CA GLU A 162 -8.11 12.94 -8.68
C GLU A 162 -7.57 13.86 -9.78
N ARG A 163 -6.36 14.40 -9.60
CA ARG A 163 -5.67 15.22 -10.61
C ARG A 163 -5.21 14.41 -11.84
N LEU A 164 -5.11 13.09 -11.71
CA LEU A 164 -4.86 12.18 -12.83
C LEU A 164 -6.12 11.87 -13.63
N GLU A 165 -7.28 11.82 -12.98
CA GLU A 165 -8.55 11.49 -13.63
C GLU A 165 -8.94 12.52 -14.69
N THR A 166 -8.62 13.79 -14.45
CA THR A 166 -8.85 14.89 -15.40
C THR A 166 -7.89 14.89 -16.58
N LEU A 167 -6.75 14.18 -16.50
CA LEU A 167 -5.71 14.16 -17.52
C LEU A 167 -5.69 12.85 -18.33
N ALA A 168 -5.91 11.70 -17.70
CA ALA A 168 -5.65 10.38 -18.27
C ALA A 168 -6.92 9.55 -18.59
N HIS A 169 -8.10 10.17 -18.60
CA HIS A 169 -9.39 9.47 -18.69
C HIS A 169 -9.48 8.52 -19.90
N GLY A 170 -9.93 7.29 -19.66
CA GLY A 170 -10.10 6.28 -20.73
C GLY A 170 -8.82 5.54 -21.16
N THR A 171 -7.67 5.84 -20.56
CA THR A 171 -6.41 5.11 -20.83
C THR A 171 -6.27 3.81 -20.02
N VAL A 172 -5.33 2.94 -20.42
CA VAL A 172 -4.92 1.77 -19.60
C VAL A 172 -4.42 2.21 -18.22
N LEU A 173 -3.76 3.37 -18.17
CA LEU A 173 -3.21 4.01 -16.97
C LEU A 173 -4.33 4.42 -15.98
N ASP A 174 -5.44 4.99 -16.47
CA ASP A 174 -6.62 5.28 -15.64
C ASP A 174 -7.27 4.00 -15.09
N THR A 175 -7.31 2.93 -15.89
CA THR A 175 -7.80 1.63 -15.39
C THR A 175 -6.92 1.10 -14.27
N LEU A 176 -5.58 1.18 -14.40
CA LEU A 176 -4.66 0.75 -13.34
C LEU A 176 -4.80 1.63 -12.09
N ARG A 177 -4.84 2.96 -12.25
CA ARG A 177 -5.07 3.96 -11.19
C ARG A 177 -6.30 3.63 -10.34
N ARG A 178 -7.45 3.33 -10.96
CA ARG A 178 -8.70 3.01 -10.26
C ARG A 178 -8.55 1.80 -9.34
N HIS A 179 -7.90 0.74 -9.80
CA HIS A 179 -7.66 -0.45 -8.98
C HIS A 179 -6.66 -0.17 -7.85
N LEU A 180 -5.59 0.57 -8.14
CA LEU A 180 -4.60 0.99 -7.15
C LEU A 180 -5.21 1.88 -6.05
N LEU A 181 -6.18 2.74 -6.37
CA LEU A 181 -6.96 3.48 -5.35
C LEU A 181 -7.76 2.57 -4.42
N LEU A 182 -8.41 1.52 -4.95
CA LEU A 182 -9.17 0.58 -4.12
C LEU A 182 -8.25 -0.22 -3.18
N VAL A 183 -7.06 -0.58 -3.65
CA VAL A 183 -5.98 -1.17 -2.84
C VAL A 183 -5.54 -0.19 -1.74
N LEU A 184 -5.36 1.10 -2.06
CA LEU A 184 -4.96 2.15 -1.11
C LEU A 184 -5.99 2.31 0.02
N VAL A 185 -7.28 2.38 -0.33
CA VAL A 185 -8.37 2.46 0.65
C VAL A 185 -8.40 1.22 1.55
N CYS A 186 -8.22 0.01 1.00
CA CYS A 186 -8.23 -1.21 1.81
C CYS A 186 -7.01 -1.31 2.72
N ALA A 187 -5.81 -1.02 2.23
CA ALA A 187 -4.60 -1.00 3.05
C ALA A 187 -4.70 0.03 4.20
N THR A 188 -5.28 1.20 3.92
CA THR A 188 -5.57 2.22 4.94
C THR A 188 -6.60 1.72 5.96
N GLY A 189 -7.66 1.04 5.51
CA GLY A 189 -8.67 0.43 6.39
C GLY A 189 -8.08 -0.63 7.33
N VAL A 190 -7.14 -1.44 6.86
CA VAL A 190 -6.38 -2.38 7.70
C VAL A 190 -5.53 -1.62 8.73
N ALA A 191 -4.79 -0.58 8.32
CA ALA A 191 -3.94 0.21 9.21
C ALA A 191 -4.75 0.98 10.29
N LEU A 192 -5.97 1.41 9.97
CA LEU A 192 -6.87 2.12 10.89
C LEU A 192 -7.48 1.24 11.99
N ALA A 193 -7.56 -0.08 11.79
CA ALA A 193 -8.28 -0.97 12.70
C ALA A 193 -7.71 -0.96 14.14
N ASP A 194 -6.39 -0.92 14.29
CA ASP A 194 -5.75 -0.89 15.61
C ASP A 194 -6.01 0.43 16.36
N ALA A 195 -6.09 1.56 15.64
CA ALA A 195 -6.47 2.83 16.24
C ALA A 195 -7.97 2.88 16.58
N LEU A 196 -8.80 2.23 15.77
CA LEU A 196 -10.24 2.09 16.04
C LEU A 196 -10.48 1.28 17.33
N ALA A 197 -9.64 0.29 17.64
CA ALA A 197 -9.70 -0.46 18.90
C ALA A 197 -9.45 0.40 20.16
N LEU A 198 -8.90 1.62 20.03
CA LEU A 198 -8.72 2.56 21.14
C LEU A 198 -10.01 3.31 21.51
N VAL A 199 -11.00 3.36 20.61
CA VAL A 199 -12.21 4.19 20.74
C VAL A 199 -13.53 3.45 20.50
N ALA A 200 -13.48 2.23 19.95
CA ALA A 200 -14.65 1.42 19.61
C ALA A 200 -14.55 0.01 20.24
N PRO A 201 -15.67 -0.74 20.34
CA PRO A 201 -15.64 -2.12 20.82
C PRO A 201 -14.74 -3.01 19.96
N ALA A 202 -14.00 -3.93 20.60
CA ALA A 202 -13.03 -4.79 19.92
C ALA A 202 -13.62 -5.52 18.69
N ALA A 203 -14.84 -6.06 18.79
CA ALA A 203 -15.53 -6.71 17.67
C ALA A 203 -15.74 -5.82 16.43
N VAL A 204 -15.82 -4.49 16.60
CA VAL A 204 -15.92 -3.54 15.47
C VAL A 204 -14.54 -3.33 14.83
N ALA A 205 -13.50 -3.16 15.64
CA ALA A 205 -12.12 -3.05 15.16
C ALA A 205 -11.65 -4.33 14.44
N ASP A 206 -11.91 -5.50 15.04
CA ASP A 206 -11.71 -6.82 14.44
C ASP A 206 -12.46 -6.95 13.11
N GLY A 207 -13.75 -6.60 13.10
CA GLY A 207 -14.58 -6.65 11.88
C GLY A 207 -14.02 -5.79 10.75
N VAL A 208 -13.61 -4.56 11.06
CA VAL A 208 -12.95 -3.65 10.12
C VAL A 208 -11.63 -4.25 9.61
N PHE A 209 -10.78 -4.76 10.50
CA PHE A 209 -9.53 -5.42 10.15
C PHE A 209 -9.73 -6.58 9.17
N TYR A 210 -10.59 -7.54 9.51
CA TYR A 210 -10.79 -8.75 8.69
C TYR A 210 -11.42 -8.43 7.33
N VAL A 211 -12.41 -7.54 7.28
CA VAL A 211 -13.05 -7.13 6.02
C VAL A 211 -12.03 -6.47 5.10
N PHE A 212 -11.27 -5.49 5.58
CA PHE A 212 -10.29 -4.81 4.76
C PHE A 212 -9.08 -5.68 4.39
N LEU A 213 -8.66 -6.63 5.25
CA LEU A 213 -7.59 -7.57 4.93
C LEU A 213 -7.96 -8.51 3.77
N VAL A 214 -9.18 -9.06 3.79
CA VAL A 214 -9.68 -9.94 2.72
C VAL A 214 -9.89 -9.14 1.42
N LEU A 215 -10.47 -7.94 1.52
CA LEU A 215 -10.63 -7.05 0.36
C LEU A 215 -9.29 -6.62 -0.24
N LEU A 216 -8.28 -6.31 0.59
CA LEU A 216 -6.93 -5.95 0.14
C LEU A 216 -6.31 -7.09 -0.68
N GLY A 217 -6.37 -8.33 -0.19
CA GLY A 217 -5.89 -9.50 -0.92
C GLY A 217 -6.60 -9.69 -2.27
N GLY A 218 -7.94 -9.56 -2.29
CA GLY A 218 -8.72 -9.68 -3.53
C GLY A 218 -8.48 -8.55 -4.53
N LEU A 219 -8.35 -7.30 -4.07
CA LEU A 219 -8.20 -6.11 -4.92
C LEU A 219 -6.78 -5.91 -5.45
N LEU A 220 -5.78 -6.63 -4.92
CA LEU A 220 -4.46 -6.75 -5.54
C LEU A 220 -4.46 -7.61 -6.81
N VAL A 221 -5.46 -8.49 -7.02
CA VAL A 221 -5.50 -9.38 -8.19
C VAL A 221 -5.78 -8.63 -9.51
N PRO A 222 -6.81 -7.75 -9.63
CA PRO A 222 -7.06 -7.00 -10.86
C PRO A 222 -5.87 -6.19 -11.41
N PRO A 223 -5.12 -5.40 -10.61
CA PRO A 223 -3.96 -4.68 -11.13
C PRO A 223 -2.80 -5.65 -11.45
N THR A 224 -2.64 -6.77 -10.71
CA THR A 224 -1.70 -7.85 -11.09
C THR A 224 -2.00 -8.40 -12.49
N VAL A 225 -3.28 -8.69 -12.78
CA VAL A 225 -3.71 -9.16 -14.12
C VAL A 225 -3.44 -8.10 -15.20
N ARG A 226 -3.55 -6.81 -14.90
CA ARG A 226 -3.15 -5.74 -15.84
C ARG A 226 -1.64 -5.72 -16.09
N LEU A 227 -0.82 -5.92 -15.06
CA LEU A 227 0.63 -6.06 -15.21
C LEU A 227 1.03 -7.32 -16.02
N GLN A 228 0.24 -8.40 -15.93
CA GLN A 228 0.37 -9.63 -16.73
C GLN A 228 -0.17 -9.52 -18.17
N GLN A 229 -1.13 -8.63 -18.44
CA GLN A 229 -1.61 -8.34 -19.80
C GLN A 229 -0.64 -7.43 -20.56
N SER A 230 -0.01 -6.49 -19.84
CA SER A 230 1.34 -6.07 -20.22
C SER A 230 2.32 -7.23 -20.04
N VAL A 231 3.51 -7.22 -20.63
CA VAL A 231 4.40 -8.41 -20.72
C VAL A 231 3.84 -9.56 -21.57
N ALA A 232 2.62 -10.08 -21.37
CA ALA A 232 2.08 -11.14 -22.24
C ALA A 232 1.85 -10.65 -23.68
N GLY A 233 1.55 -9.36 -23.89
CA GLY A 233 1.57 -8.75 -25.22
C GLY A 233 2.97 -8.56 -25.83
N LEU A 234 3.99 -9.33 -25.41
CA LEU A 234 5.32 -9.45 -26.02
C LEU A 234 5.52 -10.80 -26.74
N THR A 235 4.63 -11.78 -26.51
CA THR A 235 4.71 -13.15 -27.05
C THR A 235 3.57 -13.45 -28.02
#